data_AF-A0A7S3WI18-F1
#
_entry.id   AF-A0A7S3WI18-F1
#
_cell.length_a   1.000
_cell.length_b   1.000
_cell.length_c   1.000
_cell.angle_alpha   90.00
_cell.angle_beta   90.00
_cell.angle_gamma   90.00
#
_symmetry.space_group_name_H-M   'P 1'
#
loop_
_entity.id
_entity.type
_entity.pdbx_description
1 polymer ?
#
loop_
_entity_poly.entity_id
_entity_poly.type
_entity_poly.pdbx_seq_one_letter_code
_entity_poly.pdbx_strand_id
1 'polypeptide(L)'
;LNVIFDLLGTPPEADIASLQREDAKNHIRACGHREGRGIHTRFPHAPAQSLDIIEKMLKFMPKDRIKVVQALEHPLLAEVRDPTKETVATELVTLEFDKETDLNESLLRKFLAVEIGKYHTGSNESQCVIV
;
A
#
# COMPACT_ATOMS: atom_id res chain seq x y z
N LEU A 1 -0.17 -0.78 17.68
CA LEU A 1 1.25 -0.45 17.40
C LEU A 1 2.23 -1.32 18.19
N ASN A 2 1.93 -1.73 19.42
CA ASN A 2 2.82 -2.55 20.25
C ASN A 2 3.44 -3.77 19.53
N VAL A 3 2.65 -4.58 18.83
CA VAL A 3 3.16 -5.77 18.12
C VAL A 3 4.17 -5.43 17.02
N ILE A 4 3.98 -4.30 16.34
CA ILE A 4 4.90 -3.82 15.29
C ILE A 4 6.24 -3.43 15.94
N PHE A 5 6.21 -2.68 17.04
CA PHE A 5 7.42 -2.28 17.77
C PHE A 5 8.11 -3.45 18.47
N ASP A 6 7.38 -4.47 18.90
CA ASP A 6 8.00 -5.67 19.46
C ASP A 6 8.80 -6.47 18.41
N LEU A 7 8.47 -6.32 17.12
CA LEU A 7 9.18 -6.99 16.03
C LEU A 7 10.30 -6.11 15.46
N LEU A 8 10.00 -4.85 15.13
CA LEU A 8 10.91 -3.93 14.43
C LEU A 8 11.73 -3.04 15.37
N GLY A 9 11.28 -2.86 16.61
CA GLY A 9 11.81 -1.88 17.54
C GLY A 9 11.12 -0.53 17.44
N THR A 10 11.40 0.33 18.42
CA THR A 10 10.93 1.73 18.39
C THR A 10 11.80 2.52 17.41
N PRO A 11 11.22 3.32 16.50
CA PRO A 11 11.99 4.13 15.54
C PRO A 11 12.87 5.17 16.27
N PRO A 12 14.00 5.58 15.66
CA PRO A 12 14.86 6.62 16.23
C PRO A 12 14.16 7.99 16.24
N GLU A 13 14.60 8.89 17.12
CA GLU A 13 13.98 10.22 17.27
C GLU A 13 13.98 11.03 15.96
N ALA A 14 15.00 10.86 15.11
CA ALA A 14 15.05 11.51 13.80
C ALA A 14 13.87 11.11 12.90
N ASP A 15 13.45 9.83 12.95
CA ASP A 15 12.32 9.34 12.18
C ASP A 15 10.99 9.79 12.80
N ILE A 16 10.88 9.79 14.13
CA ILE A 16 9.72 10.31 14.85
C ILE A 16 9.53 11.80 14.52
N ALA A 17 10.60 12.59 14.51
CA ALA A 17 10.57 14.02 14.20
C ALA A 17 10.08 14.31 12.78
N SER A 18 10.31 13.39 11.84
CA SER A 18 9.89 13.53 10.43
C SER A 18 8.39 13.31 10.19
N LEU A 19 7.65 12.81 11.18
CA LEU A 19 6.20 12.61 11.09
C LEU A 19 5.45 13.95 11.05
N GLN A 20 4.39 14.03 10.24
CA GLN A 20 3.64 15.27 10.06
C GLN A 20 2.73 15.59 11.25
N ARG A 21 2.16 14.57 11.89
CA ARG A 21 1.18 14.76 12.96
C ARG A 21 1.82 14.64 14.34
N GLU A 22 1.61 15.65 15.18
CA GLU A 22 2.20 15.71 16.53
C GLU A 22 1.57 14.70 17.50
N ASP A 23 0.28 14.40 17.34
CA ASP A 23 -0.41 13.37 18.11
C ASP A 23 0.22 11.98 17.92
N ALA A 24 0.59 11.64 16.68
CA ALA A 24 1.29 10.41 16.35
C ALA A 24 2.68 10.36 16.99
N LYS A 25 3.44 11.47 16.99
CA LYS A 25 4.76 11.54 17.66
C LYS A 25 4.65 11.29 19.15
N ASN A 26 3.71 11.98 19.80
CA ASN A 26 3.49 11.84 21.24
C ASN A 26 3.04 10.42 21.61
N HIS A 27 2.20 9.79 20.78
CA HIS A 27 1.80 8.41 20.98
C HIS A 27 3.01 7.45 20.91
N ILE A 28 3.90 7.62 19.93
CA ILE A 28 5.10 6.77 19.78
C ILE A 28 6.06 6.97 20.97
N ARG A 29 6.29 8.22 21.40
CA ARG A 29 7.13 8.51 22.57
C ARG A 29 6.56 7.89 23.85
N ALA A 30 5.23 7.88 24.01
CA ALA A 30 4.55 7.26 25.15
C ALA A 30 4.64 5.72 25.17
N CYS A 31 4.87 5.07 24.02
CA CYS A 31 5.03 3.61 23.96
C CYS A 31 6.33 3.08 24.59
N GLY A 32 7.28 3.98 24.89
CA GLY A 32 8.61 3.65 25.42
C GLY A 32 9.56 3.07 24.36
N HIS A 33 10.86 3.12 24.65
CA HIS A 33 11.87 2.52 23.79
C HIS A 33 11.86 0.98 23.94
N ARG A 34 11.95 0.27 22.82
CA ARG A 34 12.05 -1.19 22.75
C ARG A 34 13.04 -1.60 21.65
N GLU A 35 13.88 -2.58 21.96
CA GLU A 35 14.65 -3.28 20.94
C GLU A 35 13.75 -4.27 20.20
N GLY A 36 13.79 -4.22 18.86
CA GLY A 36 13.02 -5.15 18.03
C GLY A 36 13.61 -6.54 18.11
N ARG A 37 12.76 -7.57 18.27
CA ARG A 37 13.22 -8.97 18.25
C ARG A 37 13.86 -9.37 16.92
N GLY A 38 13.54 -8.64 15.84
CA GLY A 38 14.01 -8.94 14.49
C GLY A 38 13.20 -10.05 13.82
N ILE A 39 13.25 -10.10 12.49
CA ILE A 39 12.47 -11.04 11.68
C ILE A 39 13.11 -12.44 11.68
N HIS A 40 14.45 -12.50 11.72
CA HIS A 40 15.21 -13.75 11.76
C HIS A 40 14.87 -14.63 12.97
N THR A 41 14.72 -14.04 14.16
CA THR A 41 14.37 -14.79 15.37
C THR A 41 12.95 -15.34 15.33
N ARG A 42 12.04 -14.65 14.62
CA ARG A 42 10.65 -15.05 14.48
C ARG A 42 10.47 -16.21 13.50
N PHE A 43 11.29 -16.26 12.45
CA PHE A 43 11.21 -17.25 11.37
C PHE A 43 12.55 -17.96 11.16
N PRO A 44 12.99 -18.79 12.13
CA PRO A 44 14.34 -19.39 12.11
C PRO A 44 14.55 -20.41 10.97
N HIS A 45 13.48 -20.96 10.41
CA HIS A 45 13.52 -21.96 9.34
C HIS A 45 13.33 -21.37 7.95
N ALA A 46 13.12 -20.05 7.83
CA ALA A 46 12.92 -19.42 6.53
C ALA A 46 14.25 -19.24 5.79
N PRO A 47 14.26 -19.35 4.45
CA PRO A 47 15.46 -19.09 3.66
C PRO A 47 15.97 -17.66 3.87
N ALA A 48 17.29 -17.48 3.88
CA ALA A 48 17.93 -16.18 4.10
C ALA A 48 17.45 -15.11 3.11
N GLN A 49 17.25 -15.46 1.84
CA GLN A 49 16.75 -14.54 0.81
C GLN A 49 15.30 -14.11 1.06
N SER A 50 14.47 -14.99 1.64
CA SER A 50 13.09 -14.66 2.00
C SER A 50 13.06 -13.70 3.20
N LEU A 51 13.96 -13.89 4.15
CA LEU A 51 14.08 -12.99 5.31
C LEU A 51 14.60 -11.61 4.90
N ASP A 52 15.62 -11.55 4.03
CA ASP A 52 16.21 -10.30 3.55
C ASP A 52 15.20 -9.41 2.82
N ILE A 53 14.41 -9.98 1.90
CA ILE A 53 13.41 -9.19 1.17
C ILE A 53 12.32 -8.64 2.10
N ILE A 54 11.86 -9.44 3.08
CA ILE A 54 10.83 -9.03 4.03
C ILE A 54 11.38 -7.93 4.94
N GLU A 55 12.64 -8.04 5.39
CA GLU A 55 13.28 -7.01 6.20
C GLU A 55 13.43 -5.67 5.46
N LYS A 56 13.69 -5.72 4.15
CA LYS A 56 13.73 -4.54 3.30
C LYS A 56 12.34 -3.93 3.02
N MET A 57 11.28 -4.74 3.07
CA MET A 57 9.89 -4.27 2.94
C MET A 57 9.32 -3.69 4.24
N LEU A 58 9.62 -4.33 5.38
CA LEU A 58 9.08 -3.99 6.69
C LEU A 58 9.95 -2.95 7.41
N LYS A 59 10.02 -1.73 6.85
CA LYS A 59 10.59 -0.55 7.52
C LYS A 59 9.49 0.37 8.02
N PHE A 60 9.71 0.97 9.20
CA PHE A 60 8.76 1.91 9.81
C PHE A 60 8.51 3.10 8.88
N MET A 61 9.58 3.76 8.47
CA MET A 61 9.52 4.88 7.54
C MET A 61 9.23 4.41 6.12
N PRO A 62 8.21 4.97 5.43
CA PRO A 62 7.88 4.59 4.07
C PRO A 62 9.02 4.77 3.07
N LYS A 63 9.84 5.83 3.25
CA LYS A 63 10.99 6.16 2.40
C LYS A 63 12.10 5.10 2.41
N ASP A 64 12.21 4.33 3.48
CA ASP A 64 13.29 3.36 3.68
C ASP A 64 12.88 1.95 3.20
N ARG A 65 11.62 1.77 2.81
CA ARG A 65 11.13 0.51 2.24
C ARG A 65 11.68 0.34 0.83
N ILE A 66 12.03 -0.90 0.49
CA ILE A 66 12.42 -1.27 -0.87
C ILE A 66 11.36 -0.87 -1.89
N LYS A 67 11.79 -0.30 -3.01
CA LYS A 67 10.89 0.02 -4.12
C LYS A 67 10.49 -1.24 -4.86
N VAL A 68 9.31 -1.24 -5.48
CA VAL A 68 8.80 -2.39 -6.25
C VAL A 68 9.80 -2.87 -7.30
N VAL A 69 10.40 -1.95 -8.06
CA VAL A 69 11.41 -2.28 -9.09
C VAL A 69 12.62 -3.02 -8.49
N GLN A 70 13.12 -2.55 -7.34
CA GLN A 70 14.23 -3.18 -6.62
C GLN A 70 13.83 -4.55 -6.03
N ALA A 71 12.59 -4.70 -5.59
CA ALA A 71 12.07 -5.96 -5.08
C ALA A 71 11.94 -7.01 -6.20
N LEU A 72 11.54 -6.61 -7.40
CA LEU A 72 11.51 -7.48 -8.58
C LEU A 72 12.92 -7.94 -8.99
N GLU A 73 13.94 -7.10 -8.76
CA GLU A 73 15.37 -7.43 -8.97
C GLU A 73 15.97 -8.33 -7.88
N HIS A 74 15.22 -8.66 -6.84
CA HIS A 74 15.74 -9.43 -5.72
C HIS A 74 16.05 -10.89 -6.10
N PRO A 75 17.18 -11.49 -5.63
CA PRO A 75 17.55 -12.87 -5.96
C PRO A 75 16.48 -13.91 -5.67
N LEU A 76 15.64 -13.67 -4.66
CA LEU A 76 14.50 -14.52 -4.32
C LEU A 76 13.56 -14.78 -5.51
N LEU A 77 13.38 -13.78 -6.39
CA LEU A 77 12.45 -13.86 -7.51
C LEU A 77 13.14 -14.26 -8.81
N ALA A 78 14.47 -14.43 -8.83
CA ALA A 78 15.25 -14.62 -10.05
C ALA A 78 14.78 -15.83 -10.88
N GLU A 79 14.37 -16.92 -10.25
CA GLU A 79 13.93 -18.14 -10.93
C GLU A 79 12.58 -18.01 -11.64
N VAL A 80 11.72 -17.10 -11.15
CA VAL A 80 10.33 -16.95 -11.64
C VAL A 80 10.12 -15.64 -12.41
N ARG A 81 11.13 -14.77 -12.45
CA ARG A 81 11.01 -13.43 -13.02
C ARG A 81 10.94 -13.49 -14.54
N ASP A 82 9.99 -12.75 -15.10
CA ASP A 82 9.84 -12.53 -16.54
C ASP A 82 9.68 -11.02 -16.81
N PRO A 83 10.79 -10.30 -17.11
CA PRO A 83 10.76 -8.86 -17.32
C PRO A 83 9.86 -8.41 -18.47
N THR A 84 9.57 -9.30 -19.44
CA THR A 84 8.72 -8.96 -20.58
C THR A 84 7.25 -8.74 -20.18
N LYS A 85 6.85 -9.28 -19.03
CA LYS A 85 5.49 -9.12 -18.45
C LYS A 85 5.40 -7.98 -17.44
N GLU A 86 6.52 -7.36 -17.08
CA GLU A 86 6.58 -6.26 -16.12
C GLU A 86 6.33 -4.92 -16.83
N THR A 87 5.06 -4.63 -17.14
CA THR A 87 4.67 -3.39 -17.83
C THR A 87 4.31 -2.27 -16.85
N VAL A 88 4.61 -1.03 -17.23
CA VAL A 88 4.17 0.18 -16.51
C VAL A 88 2.98 0.80 -17.27
N ALA A 89 1.95 1.21 -16.54
CA ALA A 89 0.83 1.93 -17.14
C ALA A 89 1.33 3.25 -17.78
N THR A 90 0.83 3.57 -18.96
CA THR A 90 1.24 4.78 -19.70
C THR A 90 0.74 6.05 -19.02
N GLU A 91 -0.38 5.97 -18.30
CA GLU A 91 -1.04 7.10 -17.66
C GLU A 91 -1.53 6.73 -16.26
N LEU A 92 -1.67 7.74 -15.41
CA LEU A 92 -2.26 7.57 -14.08
C LEU A 92 -3.78 7.45 -14.19
N VAL A 93 -4.35 6.52 -13.43
CA VAL A 93 -5.80 6.39 -13.32
C VAL A 93 -6.33 7.63 -12.60
N THR A 94 -7.21 8.37 -13.28
CA THR A 94 -7.92 9.52 -12.68
C THR A 94 -9.33 9.08 -12.30
N LEU A 95 -9.62 9.12 -11.01
CA LEU A 95 -10.95 8.85 -10.46
C LEU A 95 -11.70 10.19 -10.37
N GLU A 96 -12.62 10.43 -11.30
CA GLU A 96 -13.33 11.73 -11.38
C GLU A 96 -14.14 12.06 -10.12
N PHE A 97 -14.67 11.04 -9.43
CA PHE A 97 -15.44 11.24 -8.21
C PHE A 97 -14.59 11.69 -7.01
N ASP A 98 -13.27 11.45 -7.00
CA ASP A 98 -12.39 11.89 -5.90
C ASP A 98 -12.22 13.42 -5.87
N LYS A 99 -12.61 14.11 -6.96
CA LYS A 99 -12.62 15.58 -7.03
C LYS A 99 -13.83 16.18 -6.31
N GLU A 100 -14.87 15.39 -6.06
CA GLU A 100 -16.11 15.86 -5.45
C GLU A 100 -15.99 15.87 -3.92
N THR A 101 -16.23 17.03 -3.31
CA THR A 101 -16.10 17.22 -1.85
C THR A 101 -17.29 16.65 -1.06
N ASP A 102 -18.46 16.53 -1.69
CA ASP A 102 -19.68 16.01 -1.07
C ASP A 102 -20.37 15.01 -2.00
N LEU A 103 -19.90 13.78 -1.92
CA LEU A 103 -20.34 12.69 -2.76
C LEU A 103 -21.65 12.09 -2.20
N ASN A 104 -22.78 12.66 -2.62
CA ASN A 104 -24.10 12.17 -2.24
C ASN A 104 -24.60 11.01 -3.13
N GLU A 105 -25.69 10.35 -2.70
CA GLU A 105 -26.27 9.20 -3.40
C GLU A 105 -26.59 9.50 -4.88
N SER A 106 -27.15 10.67 -5.17
CA SER A 106 -27.52 11.07 -6.52
C SER A 106 -26.30 11.19 -7.44
N LEU A 107 -25.19 11.76 -6.95
CA LEU A 107 -23.94 11.86 -7.69
C LEU A 107 -23.28 10.49 -7.87
N LEU A 108 -23.28 9.63 -6.85
CA LEU A 108 -22.81 8.25 -6.95
C LEU A 108 -23.55 7.47 -8.03
N ARG A 109 -24.89 7.52 -8.03
CA ARG A 109 -25.73 6.89 -9.06
C ARG A 109 -25.38 7.40 -10.45
N LYS A 110 -25.12 8.70 -10.59
CA LYS A 110 -24.68 9.31 -11.85
C LYS A 110 -23.31 8.78 -12.30
N PHE A 111 -22.30 8.77 -11.44
CA PHE A 111 -20.96 8.27 -11.78
C PHE A 111 -20.99 6.78 -12.12
N LEU A 112 -21.76 5.97 -11.39
CA LEU A 112 -21.99 4.56 -11.71
C LEU A 112 -22.66 4.39 -13.07
N ALA A 113 -23.71 5.16 -13.37
CA ALA A 113 -24.38 5.10 -14.67
C ALA A 113 -23.45 5.47 -15.83
N VAL A 114 -22.59 6.48 -15.66
CA VAL A 114 -21.55 6.84 -16.63
C VAL A 114 -20.56 5.70 -16.84
N GLU A 115 -20.08 5.07 -15.77
CA GLU A 115 -19.15 3.94 -15.87
C GLU A 115 -19.79 2.72 -16.54
N ILE A 116 -21.03 2.37 -16.18
CA ILE A 116 -21.79 1.29 -16.82
C ILE A 116 -21.97 1.58 -18.32
N GLY A 117 -22.26 2.83 -18.68
CA GLY A 117 -22.43 3.27 -20.06
C GLY A 117 -21.20 3.01 -20.94
N LYS A 118 -19.98 3.06 -20.39
CA LYS A 118 -18.74 2.75 -21.13
C LYS A 118 -18.70 1.31 -21.63
N TYR A 119 -19.39 0.37 -20.97
CA TYR A 119 -19.36 -1.06 -21.30
C TYR A 119 -20.64 -1.55 -22.01
N HIS A 120 -21.69 -0.73 -22.10
CA HIS A 120 -23.03 -1.15 -22.57
C HIS A 120 -23.58 -0.34 -23.76
N THR A 121 -22.73 0.22 -24.62
CA THR A 121 -23.13 1.08 -25.77
C THR A 121 -23.94 0.38 -26.89
N GLY A 122 -24.47 -0.83 -26.66
CA GLY A 122 -25.20 -1.64 -27.64
C GLY A 122 -26.54 -2.23 -27.19
N SER A 123 -27.02 -1.94 -25.99
CA SER A 123 -28.38 -2.37 -25.58
C SER A 123 -29.38 -1.25 -25.84
N ASN A 124 -30.22 -1.44 -26.85
CA ASN A 124 -31.35 -0.60 -27.22
C ASN A 124 -32.07 0.01 -26.00
N GLU A 125 -32.46 1.27 -26.14
CA GLU A 125 -33.23 2.15 -25.23
C GLU A 125 -34.64 1.61 -24.87
N SER A 126 -34.77 0.37 -24.45
CA SER A 126 -36.07 -0.23 -24.13
C SER A 126 -35.94 -1.27 -23.02
N GLN A 127 -35.42 -0.87 -21.86
CA GLN A 127 -35.76 -1.39 -20.53
C GLN A 127 -34.73 -0.92 -19.50
N CYS A 128 -34.88 0.29 -19.01
CA CYS A 128 -34.44 0.59 -17.65
C CYS A 128 -35.49 1.48 -17.00
N VAL A 129 -36.63 0.86 -16.66
CA VAL A 129 -37.55 1.44 -15.69
C VAL A 129 -36.92 1.15 -14.33
N ILE A 130 -36.25 2.14 -13.75
CA ILE A 130 -35.95 2.12 -12.34
C ILE A 130 -37.28 2.44 -11.64
N VAL A 131 -37.98 1.39 -11.20
CA VAL A 131 -39.00 1.50 -10.14
C VAL A 131 -38.27 1.59 -8.81
#